data_AF-A0A3T0E7Q1-F1
#
_entry.id   AF-A0A3T0E7Q1-F1
#
_cell.length_a   1.000
_cell.length_b   1.000
_cell.length_c   1.000
_cell.angle_alpha   90.00
_cell.angle_beta   90.00
_cell.angle_gamma   90.00
#
_symmetry.space_group_name_H-M   'P 1'
#
loop_
_entity.id
_entity.type
_entity.pdbx_description
1 polymer ?
#
loop_
_entity_poly.entity_id
_entity_poly.type
_entity_poly.pdbx_seq_one_letter_code
_entity_poly.pdbx_strand_id
1 'polypeptide(L)'
;MFGGRKAEERRRDEIRLAQAACSNALEALRAGNVAKARAELAAVPKKVDFADIGWKVELTAAVLDLAAGRRKPATTRLTVICARLDETDLSRDDKGYLRLFALYRAIEASRDGKAPQELRDLVEDFRFDHTLVSPELKVGFPLKKTEEAVPAPPPMARPANAGADDPFEQ
;
A
#
# COMPACT_ATOMS: atom_id res chain seq x y z
N MET A 1 -9.86 -13.53 -37.04
CA MET A 1 -10.02 -12.98 -35.68
C MET A 1 -8.73 -13.16 -34.83
N PHE A 2 -7.57 -12.67 -35.28
CA PHE A 2 -6.27 -12.84 -34.59
C PHE A 2 -5.76 -11.58 -33.86
N GLY A 3 -6.37 -10.40 -34.08
CA GLY A 3 -5.93 -9.14 -33.47
C GLY A 3 -6.32 -8.96 -32.00
N GLY A 4 -7.45 -9.53 -31.56
CA GLY A 4 -7.95 -9.37 -30.20
C GLY A 4 -7.09 -10.06 -29.14
N ARG A 5 -6.65 -11.30 -29.39
CA ARG A 5 -5.81 -12.06 -28.44
C ARG A 5 -4.45 -11.40 -28.22
N LYS A 6 -3.82 -10.92 -29.29
CA LYS A 6 -2.53 -10.21 -29.21
C LYS A 6 -2.65 -8.87 -28.46
N ALA A 7 -3.77 -8.17 -28.61
CA ALA A 7 -4.04 -6.94 -27.86
C ALA A 7 -4.30 -7.23 -26.37
N GLU A 8 -5.02 -8.31 -26.06
CA GLU A 8 -5.30 -8.73 -24.69
C GLU A 8 -4.03 -9.22 -23.97
N GLU A 9 -3.20 -10.02 -24.63
CA GLU A 9 -1.90 -10.45 -24.12
C GLU A 9 -1.01 -9.25 -23.80
N ARG A 10 -0.94 -8.29 -24.73
CA ARG A 10 -0.19 -7.05 -24.50
C ARG A 10 -0.71 -6.27 -23.29
N ARG A 11 -2.03 -6.15 -23.13
CA ARG A 11 -2.65 -5.48 -21.97
C ARG A 11 -2.27 -6.20 -20.67
N ARG A 12 -2.30 -7.54 -20.64
CA ARG A 12 -1.90 -8.34 -19.47
C ARG A 12 -0.41 -8.14 -19.13
N ASP A 13 0.45 -8.07 -20.13
CA ASP A 13 1.88 -7.82 -19.92
C ASP A 13 2.14 -6.38 -19.44
N GLU A 14 1.43 -5.39 -19.98
CA GLU A 14 1.50 -4.00 -19.52
C GLU A 14 1.05 -3.87 -18.06
N ILE A 15 -0.02 -4.57 -17.66
CA ILE A 15 -0.47 -4.65 -16.26
C ILE A 15 0.59 -5.31 -15.38
N ARG A 16 1.19 -6.42 -15.82
CA ARG A 16 2.24 -7.11 -15.05
C ARG A 16 3.47 -6.21 -14.84
N LEU A 17 3.89 -5.49 -15.88
CA LEU A 17 5.00 -4.53 -15.80
C LEU A 17 4.68 -3.38 -14.85
N ALA A 18 3.47 -2.81 -14.96
CA ALA A 18 3.03 -1.74 -14.06
C ALA A 18 2.96 -2.21 -12.60
N GLN A 19 2.44 -3.41 -12.35
CA GLN A 19 2.40 -4.03 -11.02
C GLN A 19 3.81 -4.19 -10.43
N ALA A 20 4.76 -4.72 -11.20
CA ALA A 20 6.14 -4.90 -10.76
C ALA A 20 6.82 -3.55 -10.46
N ALA A 21 6.69 -2.57 -11.35
CA ALA A 21 7.23 -1.23 -11.17
C ALA A 21 6.65 -0.55 -9.91
N CYS A 22 5.35 -0.69 -9.65
CA CYS A 22 4.73 -0.17 -8.43
C CYS A 22 5.29 -0.85 -7.18
N SER A 23 5.41 -2.17 -7.18
CA SER A 23 5.96 -2.93 -6.05
C SER A 23 7.41 -2.53 -5.75
N ASN A 24 8.27 -2.44 -6.78
CA ASN A 24 9.66 -2.01 -6.64
C ASN A 24 9.76 -0.56 -6.16
N ALA A 25 8.90 0.33 -6.67
CA ALA A 25 8.85 1.72 -6.24
C ALA A 25 8.45 1.84 -4.76
N LEU A 26 7.44 1.09 -4.32
CA LEU A 26 7.01 1.06 -2.91
C LEU A 26 8.11 0.48 -2.01
N GLU A 27 8.80 -0.57 -2.43
CA GLU A 27 9.95 -1.12 -1.69
C GLU A 27 11.08 -0.09 -1.57
N ALA A 28 11.43 0.60 -2.67
CA ALA A 28 12.41 1.67 -2.65
C ALA A 28 12.01 2.83 -1.73
N LEU A 29 10.72 3.18 -1.69
CA LEU A 29 10.18 4.20 -0.77
C LEU A 29 10.30 3.77 0.69
N ARG A 30 10.05 2.50 1.03
CA ARG A 30 10.27 1.97 2.39
C ARG A 30 11.74 2.04 2.80
N ALA A 31 12.65 1.84 1.84
CA ALA A 31 14.09 2.01 2.05
C ALA A 31 14.56 3.49 2.03
N GLY A 32 13.64 4.46 1.92
CA GLY A 32 13.97 5.90 1.86
C GLY A 32 14.60 6.36 0.54
N ASN A 33 14.64 5.51 -0.49
CA ASN A 33 15.27 5.81 -1.77
C ASN A 33 14.27 6.37 -2.79
N VAL A 34 13.99 7.67 -2.66
CA VAL A 34 13.08 8.42 -3.53
C VAL A 34 13.52 8.43 -4.99
N ALA A 35 14.84 8.49 -5.25
CA ALA A 35 15.38 8.52 -6.62
C ALA A 35 15.12 7.19 -7.35
N LYS A 36 15.39 6.06 -6.69
CA LYS A 36 15.08 4.73 -7.21
C LYS A 36 13.58 4.56 -7.41
N ALA A 37 12.76 4.93 -6.43
CA ALA A 37 11.30 4.84 -6.55
C ALA A 37 10.75 5.60 -7.76
N ARG A 38 11.29 6.79 -8.03
CA ARG A 38 10.94 7.58 -9.22
C ARG A 38 11.35 6.88 -10.52
N ALA A 39 12.54 6.27 -10.55
CA ALA A 39 13.04 5.55 -11.73
C ALA A 39 12.18 4.31 -12.03
N GLU A 40 11.83 3.53 -11.00
CA GLU A 40 10.94 2.37 -11.13
C GLU A 40 9.56 2.79 -11.66
N LEU A 41 8.97 3.85 -11.09
CA LEU A 41 7.66 4.33 -11.53
C LEU A 41 7.67 4.90 -12.95
N ALA A 42 8.81 5.44 -13.40
CA ALA A 42 8.98 5.91 -14.79
C ALA A 42 9.01 4.75 -15.82
N ALA A 43 9.25 3.51 -15.38
CA ALA A 43 9.20 2.33 -16.23
C ALA A 43 7.77 1.84 -16.51
N VAL A 44 6.75 2.39 -15.83
CA VAL A 44 5.35 2.05 -16.07
C VAL A 44 4.95 2.42 -17.51
N PRO A 45 4.22 1.55 -18.24
CA PRO A 45 3.69 1.90 -19.56
C PRO A 45 2.84 3.17 -19.53
N LYS A 46 3.04 4.06 -20.50
CA LYS A 46 2.36 5.37 -20.54
C LYS A 46 0.84 5.31 -20.69
N LYS A 47 0.32 4.19 -21.18
CA LYS A 47 -1.10 3.97 -21.44
C LYS A 47 -1.55 2.77 -20.62
N VAL A 48 -1.86 3.01 -19.37
CA VAL A 48 -2.52 2.03 -18.49
C VAL A 48 -3.92 2.54 -18.18
N ASP A 49 -4.90 1.64 -18.22
CA ASP A 49 -6.25 1.97 -17.81
C ASP A 49 -6.32 2.13 -16.29
N PHE A 50 -7.10 3.10 -15.82
CA PHE A 50 -7.23 3.37 -14.39
C PHE A 50 -7.91 2.23 -13.65
N ALA A 51 -8.96 1.64 -14.23
CA ALA A 51 -9.74 0.57 -13.62
C ALA A 51 -8.91 -0.70 -13.39
N ASP A 52 -7.96 -0.98 -14.30
CA ASP A 52 -7.09 -2.15 -14.22
C ASP A 52 -5.97 -1.98 -13.17
N ILE A 53 -5.07 -1.03 -13.42
CA ILE A 53 -3.82 -0.88 -12.67
C ILE A 53 -3.41 0.57 -12.47
N GLY A 54 -3.98 1.50 -13.24
CA GLY A 54 -3.66 2.92 -13.13
C GLY A 54 -3.99 3.49 -11.76
N TRP A 55 -5.01 2.99 -11.06
CA TRP A 55 -5.29 3.38 -9.67
C TRP A 55 -4.07 3.13 -8.75
N LYS A 56 -3.37 2.02 -8.93
CA LYS A 56 -2.21 1.65 -8.11
C LYS A 56 -0.99 2.51 -8.47
N VAL A 57 -0.77 2.73 -9.77
CA VAL A 57 0.29 3.61 -10.29
C VAL A 57 0.13 5.02 -9.73
N GLU A 58 -1.09 5.56 -9.80
CA GLU A 58 -1.45 6.88 -9.29
C GLU A 58 -1.27 6.97 -7.77
N LEU A 59 -1.68 5.93 -7.03
CA LEU A 59 -1.50 5.90 -5.58
C LEU A 59 -0.01 5.83 -5.19
N THR A 60 0.78 5.01 -5.87
CA THR A 60 2.24 4.96 -5.68
C THR A 60 2.89 6.31 -6.03
N ALA A 61 2.42 7.00 -7.08
CA ALA A 61 2.86 8.36 -7.40
C ALA A 61 2.54 9.36 -6.28
N ALA A 62 1.37 9.26 -5.65
CA ALA A 62 1.00 10.10 -4.52
C ALA A 62 1.92 9.86 -3.31
N VAL A 63 2.26 8.60 -3.01
CA VAL A 63 3.21 8.27 -1.94
C VAL A 63 4.61 8.80 -2.26
N LEU A 64 5.06 8.70 -3.51
CA LEU A 64 6.31 9.29 -3.97
C LEU A 64 6.32 10.81 -3.79
N ASP A 65 5.22 11.49 -4.11
CA ASP A 65 5.06 12.93 -3.91
C ASP A 65 5.17 13.31 -2.43
N LEU A 66 4.55 12.55 -1.53
CA LEU A 66 4.67 12.75 -0.09
C LEU A 66 6.11 12.55 0.40
N ALA A 67 6.77 11.48 -0.03
CA ALA A 67 8.16 11.21 0.31
C ALA A 67 9.12 12.29 -0.20
N ALA A 68 8.82 12.89 -1.35
CA ALA A 68 9.56 14.02 -1.91
C ALA A 68 9.17 15.39 -1.30
N GLY A 69 8.30 15.43 -0.29
CA GLY A 69 7.83 16.67 0.35
C GLY A 69 6.82 17.47 -0.48
N ARG A 70 6.35 16.95 -1.62
CA ARG A 70 5.36 17.57 -2.51
C ARG A 70 3.93 17.33 -2.01
N ARG A 71 3.61 17.90 -0.84
CA ARG A 71 2.34 17.71 -0.13
C ARG A 71 1.11 18.10 -0.94
N LYS A 72 1.09 19.30 -1.54
CA LYS A 72 -0.06 19.80 -2.31
C LYS A 72 -0.38 18.91 -3.53
N PRO A 73 0.59 18.58 -4.42
CA PRO A 73 0.36 17.63 -5.51
C PRO A 73 -0.12 16.26 -5.03
N ALA A 74 0.46 15.73 -3.95
CA ALA A 74 0.06 14.45 -3.39
C ALA A 74 -1.41 14.47 -2.93
N THR A 75 -1.80 15.48 -2.15
CA THR A 75 -3.17 15.59 -1.63
C THR A 75 -4.19 15.72 -2.76
N THR A 76 -3.92 16.54 -3.78
CA THR A 76 -4.80 16.63 -4.96
C THR A 76 -4.93 15.28 -5.66
N ARG A 77 -3.82 14.56 -5.85
CA ARG A 77 -3.83 13.24 -6.48
C ARG A 77 -4.63 12.22 -5.64
N LEU A 78 -4.45 12.21 -4.32
CA LEU A 78 -5.19 11.34 -3.40
C LEU A 78 -6.71 11.56 -3.49
N THR A 79 -7.16 12.82 -3.55
CA THR A 79 -8.59 13.14 -3.71
C THR A 79 -9.13 12.60 -5.03
N VAL A 80 -8.41 12.83 -6.14
CA VAL A 80 -8.83 12.35 -7.47
C VAL A 80 -8.90 10.82 -7.52
N ILE A 81 -7.92 10.12 -6.95
CA ILE A 81 -7.94 8.65 -6.89
C ILE A 81 -9.18 8.18 -6.13
N CYS A 82 -9.46 8.74 -4.95
CA CYS A 82 -10.59 8.30 -4.11
C CYS A 82 -11.94 8.49 -4.79
N ALA A 83 -12.10 9.55 -5.59
CA ALA A 83 -13.31 9.80 -6.38
C ALA A 83 -13.50 8.79 -7.52
N ARG A 84 -12.39 8.24 -8.06
CA ARG A 84 -12.40 7.32 -9.20
C ARG A 84 -12.34 5.85 -8.81
N LEU A 85 -12.12 5.53 -7.54
CA LEU A 85 -12.04 4.13 -7.08
C LEU A 85 -13.28 3.31 -7.47
N ASP A 86 -14.44 3.94 -7.62
CA ASP A 86 -15.66 3.24 -8.04
C ASP A 86 -15.64 2.77 -9.50
N GLU A 87 -14.72 3.30 -10.33
CA GLU A 87 -14.44 2.80 -11.69
C GLU A 87 -13.71 1.44 -11.71
N THR A 88 -13.13 1.02 -10.57
CA THR A 88 -12.32 -0.20 -10.47
C THR A 88 -13.17 -1.42 -10.08
N ASP A 89 -12.68 -2.62 -10.42
CA ASP A 89 -13.27 -3.90 -9.98
C ASP A 89 -12.84 -4.31 -8.56
N LEU A 90 -12.21 -3.40 -7.79
CA LEU A 90 -11.82 -3.66 -6.41
C LEU A 90 -13.05 -3.97 -5.54
N SER A 91 -12.84 -4.80 -4.52
CA SER A 91 -13.88 -5.09 -3.54
C SER A 91 -14.31 -3.80 -2.82
N ARG A 92 -15.52 -3.79 -2.28
CA ARG A 92 -16.00 -2.66 -1.44
C ARG A 92 -15.02 -2.38 -0.30
N ASP A 93 -14.47 -3.44 0.30
CA ASP A 93 -13.56 -3.33 1.43
C ASP A 93 -12.18 -2.78 1.04
N ASP A 94 -11.65 -3.21 -0.11
CA ASP A 94 -10.41 -2.67 -0.66
C ASP A 94 -10.55 -1.18 -1.01
N LYS A 95 -11.68 -0.79 -1.61
CA LYS A 95 -11.98 0.62 -1.90
C LYS A 95 -12.06 1.43 -0.59
N GLY A 96 -12.76 0.92 0.43
CA GLY A 96 -12.85 1.55 1.75
C GLY A 96 -11.48 1.71 2.41
N TYR A 97 -10.65 0.66 2.35
CA TYR A 97 -9.28 0.69 2.87
C TYR A 97 -8.42 1.76 2.19
N LEU A 98 -8.48 1.86 0.86
CA LEU A 98 -7.68 2.84 0.11
C LEU A 98 -8.12 4.27 0.37
N ARG A 99 -9.43 4.52 0.55
CA ARG A 99 -9.94 5.84 0.97
C ARG A 99 -9.45 6.22 2.37
N LEU A 100 -9.48 5.28 3.31
CA LEU A 100 -8.94 5.51 4.66
C LEU A 100 -7.42 5.77 4.63
N PHE A 101 -6.69 5.01 3.82
CA PHE A 101 -5.26 5.25 3.59
C PHE A 101 -5.00 6.66 3.08
N ALA A 102 -5.72 7.07 2.03
CA ALA A 102 -5.59 8.41 1.45
C ALA A 102 -5.90 9.50 2.48
N LEU A 103 -6.93 9.33 3.29
CA LEU A 103 -7.28 10.27 4.36
C LEU A 103 -6.14 10.44 5.36
N TYR A 104 -5.57 9.35 5.87
CA TYR A 104 -4.44 9.41 6.80
C TYR A 104 -3.23 10.09 6.18
N ARG A 105 -2.91 9.78 4.93
CA ARG A 105 -1.80 10.43 4.21
C ARG A 105 -2.05 11.92 3.97
N ALA A 106 -3.28 12.32 3.71
CA ALA A 106 -3.64 13.73 3.56
C ALA A 106 -3.58 14.48 4.90
N ILE A 107 -3.98 13.86 6.02
CA ILE A 107 -3.83 14.41 7.37
C ILE A 107 -2.35 14.63 7.69
N GLU A 108 -1.51 13.62 7.46
CA GLU A 108 -0.05 13.71 7.67
C GLU A 108 0.62 14.79 6.80
N ALA A 109 0.10 15.00 5.58
CA ALA A 109 0.61 16.02 4.66
C ALA A 109 0.12 17.44 5.01
N SER A 110 -0.96 17.56 5.78
CA SER A 110 -1.57 18.84 6.14
C SER A 110 -0.78 19.56 7.21
N ARG A 111 -0.73 20.90 7.14
CA ARG A 111 -0.11 21.73 8.19
C ARG A 111 -1.00 21.82 9.43
N ASP A 112 -2.32 21.82 9.23
CA ASP A 112 -3.32 21.99 10.29
C ASP A 112 -3.85 20.65 10.81
N GLY A 113 -3.26 19.53 10.38
CA GLY A 113 -3.71 18.18 10.71
C GLY A 113 -5.09 17.82 10.15
N LYS A 114 -5.61 18.60 9.20
CA LYS A 114 -6.92 18.38 8.57
C LYS A 114 -6.77 18.05 7.09
N ALA A 115 -7.38 16.95 6.66
CA ALA A 115 -7.52 16.62 5.25
C ALA A 115 -8.56 17.54 4.56
N PRO A 116 -8.46 17.71 3.22
CA PRO A 116 -9.47 18.43 2.44
C PRO A 116 -10.88 17.89 2.68
N GLN A 117 -11.89 18.78 2.67
CA GLN A 117 -13.28 18.40 2.88
C GLN A 117 -13.72 17.32 1.88
N GLU A 118 -13.41 17.51 0.60
CA GLU A 118 -13.73 16.55 -0.48
C GLU A 118 -13.24 15.13 -0.16
N LEU A 119 -12.05 14.99 0.41
CA LEU A 119 -11.51 13.67 0.77
C LEU A 119 -12.17 13.11 2.03
N ARG A 120 -12.59 13.96 2.97
CA ARG A 120 -13.35 13.55 4.16
C ARG A 120 -14.73 13.04 3.78
N ASP A 121 -15.44 13.75 2.90
CA ASP A 121 -16.76 13.37 2.41
C ASP A 121 -16.74 12.00 1.73
N LEU A 122 -15.67 11.70 0.99
CA LEU A 122 -15.47 10.39 0.36
C LEU A 122 -15.23 9.25 1.36
N VAL A 123 -14.91 9.52 2.62
CA VAL A 123 -14.57 8.52 3.65
C VAL A 123 -15.66 8.38 4.71
N GLU A 124 -16.42 9.45 4.99
CA GLU A 124 -17.41 9.52 6.09
C GLU A 124 -18.45 8.39 6.07
N ASP A 125 -18.81 7.86 4.90
CA ASP A 125 -19.80 6.78 4.75
C ASP A 125 -19.22 5.35 4.64
N PHE A 126 -17.90 5.19 4.59
CA PHE A 126 -17.29 3.89 4.29
C PHE A 126 -17.03 3.04 5.53
N ARG A 127 -17.97 2.15 5.82
CA ARG A 127 -17.73 0.95 6.63
C ARG A 127 -17.14 -0.15 5.76
N PHE A 128 -16.01 -0.71 6.18
CA PHE A 128 -15.40 -1.88 5.55
C PHE A 128 -14.87 -2.86 6.61
N ASP A 129 -14.80 -4.13 6.26
CA ASP A 129 -14.25 -5.19 7.09
C ASP A 129 -12.75 -5.35 6.80
N HIS A 130 -11.92 -5.07 7.80
CA HIS A 130 -10.47 -5.21 7.70
C HIS A 130 -10.02 -6.64 7.40
N THR A 131 -10.79 -7.66 7.72
CA THR A 131 -10.46 -9.07 7.44
C THR A 131 -10.62 -9.42 5.96
N LEU A 132 -11.49 -8.70 5.24
CA LEU A 132 -11.77 -8.91 3.82
C LEU A 132 -10.85 -8.09 2.91
N VAL A 133 -10.09 -7.15 3.47
CA VAL A 133 -9.11 -6.35 2.71
C VAL A 133 -7.93 -7.22 2.27
N SER A 134 -7.61 -7.13 0.99
CA SER A 134 -6.49 -7.81 0.33
C SER A 134 -5.17 -7.61 1.08
N PRO A 135 -4.45 -8.68 1.46
CA PRO A 135 -3.16 -8.56 2.17
C PRO A 135 -2.12 -7.73 1.41
N GLU A 136 -2.11 -7.81 0.07
CA GLU A 136 -1.20 -7.03 -0.78
C GLU A 136 -1.40 -5.52 -0.62
N LEU A 137 -2.63 -5.05 -0.43
CA LEU A 137 -2.92 -3.63 -0.19
C LEU A 137 -2.38 -3.18 1.16
N LYS A 138 -2.48 -4.02 2.19
CA LYS A 138 -1.97 -3.70 3.53
C LYS A 138 -0.45 -3.57 3.53
N VAL A 139 0.24 -4.41 2.75
CA VAL A 139 1.69 -4.35 2.60
C VAL A 139 2.11 -3.16 1.75
N GLY A 140 1.42 -2.90 0.63
CA GLY A 140 1.74 -1.81 -0.28
C GLY A 140 1.45 -0.42 0.28
N PHE A 141 0.29 -0.28 0.93
CA PHE A 141 -0.28 0.98 1.39
C PHE A 141 -0.71 0.89 2.86
N PRO A 142 0.23 0.72 3.80
CA PRO A 142 -0.10 0.50 5.20
C PRO A 142 -0.75 1.76 5.81
N LEU A 143 -1.82 1.58 6.59
CA LEU A 143 -2.51 2.68 7.28
C LEU A 143 -1.65 3.35 8.35
N LYS A 144 -0.89 2.54 9.11
CA LYS A 144 0.13 3.05 10.02
C LYS A 144 1.44 3.18 9.25
N LYS A 145 2.23 4.22 9.51
CA LYS A 145 3.68 4.12 9.23
C LYS A 145 4.16 2.95 10.06
N THR A 146 4.52 1.85 9.40
CA THR A 146 4.99 0.59 9.99
C THR A 146 5.57 0.79 11.39
N GLU A 147 4.89 0.25 12.40
CA GLU A 147 5.58 -0.10 13.63
C GLU A 147 6.76 -0.98 13.22
N GLU A 148 7.94 -0.65 13.75
CA GLU A 148 9.10 -1.52 13.74
C GLU A 148 8.59 -2.92 14.11
N ALA A 149 8.79 -3.90 13.22
CA ALA A 149 8.39 -5.27 13.53
C ALA A 149 9.17 -5.66 14.78
N VAL A 150 8.51 -5.63 15.96
CA VAL A 150 9.11 -6.10 17.19
C VAL A 150 9.44 -7.57 16.91
N PRO A 151 10.73 -7.96 16.86
CA PRO A 151 11.06 -9.36 16.63
C PRO A 151 10.36 -10.16 17.72
N ALA A 152 9.65 -11.22 17.32
CA ALA A 152 8.98 -12.09 18.26
C ALA A 152 9.97 -12.46 19.37
N PRO A 153 9.59 -12.37 20.66
CA PRO A 153 10.48 -12.71 21.74
C PRO A 153 11.05 -14.11 21.48
N PRO A 154 12.37 -14.32 21.67
CA PRO A 154 12.98 -15.61 21.41
C PRO A 154 12.18 -16.70 22.14
N PRO A 155 11.96 -17.87 21.52
CA PRO A 155 11.18 -18.94 22.13
C PRO A 155 11.77 -19.23 23.51
N MET A 156 10.91 -19.12 24.55
CA MET A 156 11.33 -19.33 25.93
C MET A 156 12.08 -20.66 26.02
N ALA A 157 13.33 -20.61 26.50
CA ALA A 157 14.11 -21.82 26.75
C ALA A 157 13.29 -22.74 27.64
N ARG A 158 13.15 -24.01 27.23
CA ARG A 158 12.46 -25.01 28.05
C ARG A 158 13.15 -25.05 29.43
N PRO A 159 12.41 -25.05 30.54
CA PRO A 159 13.01 -25.21 31.85
C PRO A 159 13.72 -26.56 31.90
N ALA A 160 15.00 -26.55 32.29
CA ALA A 160 15.75 -27.76 32.59
C ALA A 160 15.12 -28.41 33.82
N ASN A 161 14.36 -29.48 33.63
CA ASN A 161 13.87 -30.29 34.74
C ASN A 161 15.07 -30.98 35.42
N ALA A 162 15.28 -30.59 36.68
CA ALA A 162 15.57 -31.43 37.84
C ALA A 162 16.26 -32.79 37.61
N GLY A 163 17.52 -32.89 38.04
CA GLY A 163 18.05 -34.04 38.76
C GLY A 163 18.69 -33.49 40.04
N ALA A 164 17.99 -33.51 41.17
CA ALA A 164 18.07 -34.59 42.16
C ALA A 164 19.46 -34.67 42.80
N ASP A 165 19.71 -33.74 43.73
CA ASP A 165 20.59 -33.98 44.87
C ASP A 165 19.98 -35.14 45.67
N ASP A 166 20.66 -36.28 45.68
CA ASP A 166 20.31 -37.44 46.51
C ASP A 166 21.33 -37.52 47.65
N PRO A 167 21.02 -37.03 48.86
CA PRO A 167 21.97 -37.04 49.97
C PRO A 167 21.78 -38.25 50.89
N PHE A 168 21.69 -39.49 50.39
CA PHE A 168 21.77 -40.70 51.24
C PHE A 168 22.17 -41.95 50.43
N GLU A 169 23.47 -42.26 50.33
CA GLU A 169 23.94 -43.67 50.39
C GLU A 169 25.30 -43.72 51.11
N GLN A 170 25.41 -44.72 51.99
CA GLN A 170 26.57 -45.12 52.78
C GLN A 170 27.50 -46.01 51.98
#